data_AF-A0A0L0N3X0-F1
#
_entry.id   AF-A0A0L0N3X0-F1
#
_cell.length_a   1.000
_cell.length_b   1.000
_cell.length_c   1.000
_cell.angle_alpha   90.00
_cell.angle_beta   90.00
_cell.angle_gamma   90.00
#
_symmetry.space_group_name_H-M   'P 1'
#
loop_
_entity.id
_entity.type
_entity.pdbx_description
1 polymer ?
#
loop_
_entity_poly.entity_id
_entity_poly.type
_entity_poly.pdbx_seq_one_letter_code
_entity_poly.pdbx_strand_id
1 'polypeptide(L)'
;MEEAPGGDIKVYYGGMTPDQVKTFGLELAGCLNQLRSLQPPAAGFIVSLSLDFHTYLRRSRPLAHWENEPDVVRVHSTPDKYRVTLSHADLNPNNIMVKDGHITAIIDWEFAGWYPEYWDYTKMYWSERPLWANFYRAVEEEPGITKYPDERAAELAIWKRMHPWSYDDPPWSPGEEQQAGQIQPDQN
;
A
#
# COMPACT_ATOMS: atom_id res chain seq x y z
N MET A 1 -13.02 1.23 -23.54
CA MET A 1 -12.88 1.91 -22.24
C MET A 1 -13.30 3.35 -22.51
N GLU A 2 -14.44 3.77 -21.97
CA GLU A 2 -14.94 5.14 -22.18
C GLU A 2 -14.04 6.08 -21.36
N GLU A 3 -13.47 7.12 -21.99
CA GLU A 3 -12.68 8.12 -21.27
C GLU A 3 -13.58 8.80 -20.24
N ALA A 4 -13.15 8.82 -18.98
CA ALA A 4 -13.84 9.58 -17.95
C ALA A 4 -13.82 11.07 -18.36
N PRO A 5 -14.97 11.76 -18.42
CA PRO A 5 -15.02 13.13 -18.90
C PRO A 5 -14.41 14.07 -17.85
N GLY A 6 -13.25 14.65 -18.16
CA GLY A 6 -12.72 15.82 -17.45
C GLY A 6 -11.20 15.99 -17.58
N GLY A 7 -10.80 17.07 -18.26
CA GLY A 7 -9.40 17.47 -18.40
C GLY A 7 -8.70 17.71 -17.06
N ASP A 8 -7.40 17.40 -17.03
CA ASP A 8 -6.44 17.63 -15.93
C ASP A 8 -7.04 17.59 -14.51
N ILE A 9 -7.69 16.47 -14.15
CA ILE A 9 -8.17 16.16 -12.80
C ILE A 9 -6.98 15.66 -11.93
N LYS A 10 -5.90 16.44 -11.84
CA LYS A 10 -4.89 16.23 -10.79
C LYS A 10 -5.17 17.20 -9.67
N VAL A 11 -5.86 16.73 -8.64
CA VAL A 11 -6.17 17.54 -7.48
C VAL A 11 -4.92 17.81 -6.67
N TYR A 12 -4.71 19.09 -6.40
CA TYR A 12 -3.84 19.53 -5.33
C TYR A 12 -4.61 19.41 -4.01
N TYR A 13 -4.41 18.30 -3.29
CA TYR A 13 -5.05 18.05 -1.99
C TYR A 13 -4.84 19.21 -1.00
N GLY A 14 -3.71 19.93 -1.11
CA GLY A 14 -3.40 21.10 -0.28
C GLY A 14 -4.42 22.25 -0.32
N GLY A 15 -5.32 22.29 -1.31
CA GLY A 15 -6.37 23.32 -1.41
C GLY A 15 -7.68 22.99 -0.66
N MET A 16 -7.85 21.78 -0.12
CA MET A 16 -9.10 21.38 0.52
C MET A 16 -9.36 22.14 1.82
N THR A 17 -10.61 22.60 2.00
CA THR A 17 -11.09 23.11 3.29
C THR A 17 -11.23 21.98 4.32
N PRO A 18 -11.33 22.28 5.62
CA PRO A 18 -11.59 21.26 6.65
C PRO A 18 -12.85 20.42 6.37
N ASP A 19 -13.94 21.04 5.93
CA ASP A 19 -15.18 20.33 5.59
C ASP A 19 -15.03 19.42 4.37
N GLN A 20 -14.26 19.85 3.37
CA GLN A 20 -13.94 19.02 2.21
C GLN A 20 -13.06 17.83 2.60
N VAL A 21 -12.08 18.01 3.49
CA VAL A 21 -11.27 16.90 3.99
C VAL A 21 -12.13 15.87 4.72
N LYS A 22 -13.06 16.32 5.56
CA LYS A 22 -13.99 15.43 6.25
C LYS A 22 -14.90 14.68 5.27
N THR A 23 -15.44 15.39 4.28
CA THR A 23 -16.31 14.78 3.24
C THR A 23 -15.56 13.74 2.43
N PHE A 24 -14.34 14.07 1.98
CA PHE A 24 -13.45 13.15 1.28
C PHE A 24 -13.13 11.90 2.12
N GLY A 25 -12.80 12.09 3.41
CA GLY A 25 -12.54 10.97 4.33
C GLY A 25 -13.73 10.02 4.44
N LEU A 26 -14.93 10.55 4.65
CA LEU A 26 -16.17 9.77 4.71
C LEU A 26 -16.43 8.96 3.44
N GLU A 27 -16.23 9.57 2.27
CA GLU A 27 -16.41 8.88 0.98
C GLU A 27 -15.34 7.80 0.77
N LEU A 28 -14.09 8.08 1.12
CA LEU A 28 -13.00 7.10 1.04
C LEU A 28 -13.26 5.89 1.95
N ALA A 29 -13.74 6.13 3.17
CA ALA A 29 -14.20 5.08 4.07
C ALA A 29 -15.33 4.25 3.45
N GLY A 30 -16.30 4.93 2.83
CA GLY A 30 -17.40 4.28 2.10
C GLY A 30 -16.90 3.37 0.97
N CYS A 31 -15.97 3.85 0.15
CA CYS A 31 -15.36 3.07 -0.93
C CYS A 31 -14.61 1.85 -0.40
N LEU A 32 -13.75 2.02 0.62
CA LEU A 32 -13.01 0.91 1.24
C LEU A 32 -13.97 -0.16 1.79
N ASN A 33 -15.03 0.25 2.47
CA ASN A 33 -16.01 -0.67 3.03
C ASN A 33 -16.77 -1.42 1.94
N GLN A 34 -17.11 -0.77 0.83
CA GLN A 34 -17.72 -1.45 -0.32
C GLN A 34 -16.80 -2.54 -0.88
N LEU A 35 -15.52 -2.22 -1.13
CA LEU A 35 -14.55 -3.20 -1.65
C LEU A 35 -14.36 -4.38 -0.70
N ARG A 36 -14.20 -4.09 0.61
CA ARG A 36 -14.03 -5.10 1.65
C ARG A 36 -15.27 -5.95 1.92
N SER A 37 -16.45 -5.53 1.46
CA SER A 37 -17.69 -6.29 1.58
C SER A 37 -17.89 -7.34 0.49
N LEU A 38 -17.18 -7.18 -0.64
CA LEU A 38 -17.28 -8.10 -1.78
C LEU A 38 -16.79 -9.49 -1.41
N GLN A 39 -17.42 -10.50 -2.01
CA GLN A 39 -17.04 -11.90 -1.84
C GLN A 39 -16.20 -12.37 -3.04
N PRO A 40 -15.20 -13.23 -2.80
CA PRO A 40 -14.44 -13.81 -3.91
C PRO A 40 -15.36 -14.65 -4.79
N PRO A 41 -15.14 -14.66 -6.12
CA PRO A 41 -16.01 -15.34 -7.08
C PRO A 41 -16.05 -16.87 -6.88
N ALA A 42 -15.06 -17.44 -6.19
CA ALA A 42 -15.12 -18.80 -5.66
C ALA A 42 -14.38 -18.87 -4.31
N ALA A 43 -14.77 -19.83 -3.46
CA ALA A 43 -13.98 -20.15 -2.27
C ALA A 43 -12.59 -20.63 -2.71
N GLY A 44 -11.54 -19.92 -2.28
CA GLY A 44 -10.18 -20.20 -2.73
C GLY A 44 -9.80 -19.55 -4.08
N PHE A 45 -10.63 -18.67 -4.66
CA PHE A 45 -10.17 -17.78 -5.72
C PHE A 45 -9.20 -16.76 -5.11
N ILE A 46 -7.91 -17.01 -5.35
CA ILE A 46 -6.82 -16.37 -4.62
C ILE A 46 -5.81 -15.85 -5.65
N VAL A 47 -5.53 -14.55 -5.60
CA VAL A 47 -4.31 -14.00 -6.20
C VAL A 47 -3.15 -14.02 -5.19
N SER A 48 -3.42 -14.15 -3.89
CA SER A 48 -2.36 -14.29 -2.88
C SER A 48 -2.85 -14.91 -1.57
N LEU A 49 -2.41 -16.13 -1.21
CA LEU A 49 -2.54 -16.63 0.16
C LEU A 49 -1.64 -15.76 1.06
N SER A 50 -2.08 -15.45 2.28
CA SER A 50 -1.40 -14.56 3.23
C SER A 50 0.07 -14.90 3.48
N LEU A 51 0.43 -16.18 3.47
CA LEU A 51 1.81 -16.65 3.63
C LEU A 51 2.66 -16.39 2.37
N ASP A 52 2.09 -16.58 1.18
CA ASP A 52 2.75 -16.25 -0.09
C ASP A 52 2.88 -14.73 -0.25
N PHE A 53 1.90 -13.97 0.23
CA PHE A 53 1.89 -12.52 0.14
C PHE A 53 3.07 -11.88 0.89
N HIS A 54 3.21 -12.17 2.19
CA HIS A 54 4.30 -11.58 2.97
C HIS A 54 5.66 -12.10 2.49
N THR A 55 5.72 -13.33 1.98
CA THR A 55 6.94 -13.87 1.34
C THR A 55 7.28 -13.11 0.06
N TYR A 56 6.29 -12.80 -0.76
CA TYR A 56 6.42 -11.95 -1.94
C TYR A 56 6.91 -10.55 -1.58
N LEU A 57 6.34 -9.90 -0.55
CA LEU A 57 6.80 -8.59 -0.08
C LEU A 57 8.26 -8.58 0.38
N ARG A 58 8.70 -9.69 0.97
CA ARG A 58 10.10 -9.92 1.36
C ARG A 58 10.99 -10.38 0.20
N ARG A 59 10.48 -10.44 -1.03
CA ARG A 59 11.17 -10.97 -2.22
C ARG A 59 11.74 -12.37 -1.99
N SER A 60 10.93 -13.26 -1.44
CA SER A 60 11.28 -14.64 -1.09
C SER A 60 12.36 -14.78 -0.02
N ARG A 61 12.77 -13.68 0.64
CA ARG A 61 13.69 -13.75 1.77
C ARG A 61 12.98 -14.38 2.98
N PRO A 62 13.62 -15.35 3.66
CA PRO A 62 13.04 -15.98 4.83
C PRO A 62 12.86 -14.96 5.95
N LEU A 63 11.90 -15.17 6.85
CA LEU A 63 11.63 -14.22 7.94
C LEU A 63 12.87 -13.98 8.83
N ALA A 64 13.72 -14.98 9.02
CA ALA A 64 14.98 -14.86 9.76
C ALA A 64 15.93 -13.79 9.19
N HIS A 65 15.88 -13.51 7.88
CA HIS A 65 16.65 -12.44 7.26
C HIS A 65 16.27 -11.03 7.79
N TRP A 66 15.06 -10.91 8.31
CA TRP A 66 14.48 -9.68 8.82
C TRP A 66 14.54 -9.59 10.35
N GLU A 67 15.34 -10.40 11.02
CA GLU A 67 15.44 -10.44 12.50
C GLU A 67 15.76 -9.08 13.14
N ASN A 68 16.49 -8.22 12.43
CA ASN A 68 16.84 -6.87 12.87
C ASN A 68 15.76 -5.81 12.54
N GLU A 69 14.67 -6.21 11.89
CA GLU A 69 13.52 -5.36 11.53
C GLU A 69 12.28 -5.82 12.32
N PRO A 70 12.11 -5.38 13.57
CA PRO A 70 11.11 -5.94 14.49
C PRO A 70 9.67 -5.77 13.99
N ASP A 71 9.37 -4.69 13.27
CA ASP A 71 8.04 -4.47 12.69
C ASP A 71 7.73 -5.51 11.60
N VAL A 72 8.70 -5.82 10.75
CA VAL A 72 8.56 -6.87 9.72
C VAL A 72 8.33 -8.23 10.39
N VAL A 73 9.13 -8.59 11.39
CA VAL A 73 8.98 -9.86 12.12
C VAL A 73 7.61 -9.96 12.77
N ARG A 74 7.17 -8.89 13.43
CA ARG A 74 5.89 -8.85 14.15
C ARG A 74 4.68 -8.96 13.23
N VAL A 75 4.70 -8.26 12.10
CA VAL A 75 3.61 -8.28 11.12
C VAL A 75 3.59 -9.60 10.35
N HIS A 76 4.76 -10.10 9.94
CA HIS A 76 4.86 -11.25 9.04
C HIS A 76 4.96 -12.62 9.73
N SER A 77 5.10 -12.68 11.05
CA SER A 77 5.05 -13.94 11.82
C SER A 77 3.64 -14.47 12.05
N THR A 78 2.61 -13.67 11.77
CA THR A 78 1.20 -13.99 12.01
C THR A 78 0.33 -13.73 10.77
N PRO A 79 0.62 -14.36 9.62
CA PRO A 79 -0.04 -14.06 8.34
C PRO A 79 -1.55 -14.33 8.34
N ASP A 80 -2.01 -15.31 9.12
CA ASP A 80 -3.42 -15.73 9.18
C ASP A 80 -4.32 -14.79 9.99
N LYS A 81 -3.78 -13.71 10.56
CA LYS A 81 -4.56 -12.77 11.38
C LYS A 81 -5.47 -11.85 10.57
N TYR A 82 -5.24 -11.73 9.27
CA TYR A 82 -5.98 -10.80 8.41
C TYR A 82 -7.07 -11.51 7.63
N ARG A 83 -8.19 -10.82 7.47
CA ARG A 83 -9.15 -11.17 6.44
C ARG A 83 -8.58 -10.89 5.07
N VAL A 84 -8.93 -11.74 4.11
CA VAL A 84 -8.68 -11.50 2.69
C VAL A 84 -9.85 -10.71 2.12
N THR A 85 -9.58 -9.58 1.49
CA THR A 85 -10.57 -8.67 0.92
C THR A 85 -10.15 -8.21 -0.47
N LEU A 86 -11.10 -7.78 -1.30
CA LEU A 86 -10.74 -7.07 -2.53
C LEU A 86 -10.07 -5.75 -2.14
N SER A 87 -8.86 -5.54 -2.66
CA SER A 87 -8.09 -4.32 -2.49
C SER A 87 -7.68 -3.77 -3.85
N HIS A 88 -7.57 -2.46 -3.94
CA HIS A 88 -7.05 -1.78 -5.13
C HIS A 88 -5.57 -2.08 -5.34
N ALA A 89 -4.83 -2.30 -4.24
CA ALA A 89 -3.39 -2.62 -4.18
C ALA A 89 -2.43 -1.52 -4.66
N ASP A 90 -2.98 -0.42 -5.20
CA ASP A 90 -2.26 0.83 -5.43
C ASP A 90 -3.11 2.07 -5.11
N LEU A 91 -3.84 2.04 -3.98
CA LEU A 91 -4.77 3.13 -3.59
C LEU A 91 -4.03 4.35 -3.02
N ASN A 92 -3.20 5.01 -3.82
CA ASN A 92 -2.45 6.21 -3.43
C ASN A 92 -3.12 7.50 -3.99
N PRO A 93 -2.73 8.70 -3.52
CA PRO A 93 -3.34 9.97 -3.95
C PRO A 93 -3.32 10.26 -5.46
N ASN A 94 -2.47 9.59 -6.25
CA ASN A 94 -2.47 9.77 -7.71
C ASN A 94 -3.62 9.01 -8.40
N ASN A 95 -4.19 8.01 -7.74
CA ASN A 95 -5.18 7.10 -8.32
C ASN A 95 -6.62 7.41 -7.86
N ILE A 96 -6.82 8.53 -7.16
CA ILE A 96 -8.13 9.01 -6.71
C ILE A 96 -8.40 10.39 -7.28
N MET A 97 -9.42 10.47 -8.13
CA MET A 97 -9.87 11.70 -8.75
C MET A 97 -10.85 12.40 -7.82
N VAL A 98 -10.59 13.66 -7.47
CA VAL A 98 -11.43 14.43 -6.55
C VAL A 98 -11.95 15.70 -7.23
N LYS A 99 -13.14 16.15 -6.86
CA LYS A 99 -13.68 17.45 -7.28
C LYS A 99 -14.47 18.05 -6.13
N ASP A 100 -14.13 19.28 -5.75
CA ASP A 100 -14.80 20.02 -4.67
C ASP A 100 -14.88 19.27 -3.33
N GLY A 101 -13.91 18.39 -3.05
CA GLY A 101 -13.89 17.54 -1.84
C GLY A 101 -14.56 16.18 -1.99
N HIS A 102 -15.11 15.87 -3.17
CA HIS A 102 -15.80 14.61 -3.46
C HIS A 102 -14.99 13.71 -4.38
N ILE A 103 -14.93 12.42 -4.08
CA ILE A 103 -14.37 11.39 -4.94
C ILE A 103 -15.26 11.26 -6.18
N THR A 104 -14.65 11.44 -7.34
CA THR A 104 -15.31 11.33 -8.65
C THR A 104 -14.97 10.04 -9.37
N ALA A 105 -13.77 9.50 -9.15
CA ALA A 105 -13.35 8.19 -9.63
C ALA A 105 -12.17 7.64 -8.83
N ILE A 106 -12.05 6.32 -8.82
CA ILE A 106 -10.83 5.59 -8.47
C ILE A 106 -10.38 4.91 -9.76
N ILE A 107 -9.12 5.10 -10.14
CA ILE A 107 -8.56 4.64 -11.42
C ILE A 107 -7.34 3.76 -11.17
N ASP A 108 -6.83 3.14 -12.24
CA ASP A 108 -5.60 2.33 -12.20
C ASP A 108 -5.72 1.02 -11.40
N TRP A 109 -6.76 0.24 -11.73
CA TRP A 109 -7.12 -1.01 -11.06
C TRP A 109 -6.27 -2.23 -11.48
N GLU A 110 -5.16 -2.04 -12.20
CA GLU A 110 -4.41 -3.17 -12.79
C GLU A 110 -3.77 -4.09 -11.74
N PHE A 111 -3.50 -3.58 -10.54
CA PHE A 111 -2.98 -4.34 -9.41
C PHE A 111 -4.08 -4.89 -8.49
N ALA A 112 -5.35 -4.59 -8.77
CA ALA A 112 -6.44 -4.96 -7.88
C ALA A 112 -6.56 -6.48 -7.73
N GLY A 113 -6.84 -6.92 -6.50
CA GLY A 113 -6.84 -8.33 -6.18
C GLY A 113 -7.27 -8.61 -4.76
N TRP A 114 -7.16 -9.87 -4.36
CA TRP A 114 -7.54 -10.34 -3.02
C TRP A 114 -6.31 -10.36 -2.12
N TYR A 115 -6.24 -9.38 -1.21
CA TYR A 115 -5.11 -9.13 -0.32
C TYR A 115 -5.54 -9.07 1.14
N PRO A 116 -4.61 -9.14 2.10
CA PRO A 116 -4.90 -8.81 3.49
C PRO A 116 -5.60 -7.44 3.60
N GLU A 117 -6.61 -7.33 4.47
CA GLU A 117 -7.45 -6.14 4.61
C GLU A 117 -6.69 -4.82 4.90
N TYR A 118 -5.46 -4.91 5.40
CA TYR A 118 -4.59 -3.76 5.65
C TYR A 118 -3.96 -3.15 4.39
N TRP A 119 -3.99 -3.86 3.26
CA TRP A 119 -3.10 -3.57 2.14
C TRP A 119 -3.32 -2.20 1.50
N ASP A 120 -4.57 -1.82 1.25
CA ASP A 120 -4.85 -0.48 0.71
C ASP A 120 -4.42 0.62 1.69
N TYR A 121 -4.51 0.39 3.01
CA TYR A 121 -4.05 1.37 4.00
C TYR A 121 -2.55 1.63 3.89
N THR A 122 -1.72 0.61 3.69
CA THR A 122 -0.27 0.85 3.53
C THR A 122 0.04 1.54 2.21
N LYS A 123 -0.72 1.23 1.13
CA LYS A 123 -0.57 1.85 -0.19
C LYS A 123 -0.97 3.32 -0.26
N MET A 124 -1.91 3.76 0.59
CA MET A 124 -2.25 5.18 0.73
C MET A 124 -1.04 6.07 1.07
N TYR A 125 -0.03 5.52 1.76
CA TYR A 125 1.18 6.25 2.16
C TYR A 125 2.37 5.95 1.24
N TRP A 126 2.13 5.30 0.11
CA TRP A 126 3.17 5.10 -0.89
C TRP A 126 3.70 6.44 -1.40
N SER A 127 5.02 6.60 -1.40
CA SER A 127 5.69 7.81 -1.87
C SER A 127 5.19 9.08 -1.17
N GLU A 128 5.02 9.04 0.16
CA GLU A 128 4.44 10.13 0.94
C GLU A 128 5.05 11.52 0.64
N ARG A 129 4.19 12.50 0.36
CA ARG A 129 4.58 13.87 -0.01
C ARG A 129 3.87 14.91 0.86
N PRO A 130 4.55 15.99 1.27
CA PRO A 130 3.93 17.08 2.03
C PRO A 130 2.70 17.71 1.33
N LEU A 131 2.69 17.74 -0.01
CA LEU A 131 1.57 18.32 -0.78
C LEU A 131 0.25 17.52 -0.66
N TRP A 132 0.31 16.29 -0.13
CA TRP A 132 -0.84 15.43 0.15
C TRP A 132 -1.26 15.45 1.63
N ALA A 133 -0.80 16.42 2.43
CA ALA A 133 -1.12 16.50 3.86
C ALA A 133 -2.63 16.39 4.17
N ASN A 134 -3.48 17.03 3.37
CA ASN A 134 -4.93 16.96 3.55
C ASN A 134 -5.54 15.58 3.24
N PHE A 135 -4.93 14.81 2.32
CA PHE A 135 -5.32 13.42 2.08
C PHE A 135 -5.05 12.57 3.33
N TYR A 136 -3.82 12.66 3.88
CA TYR A 136 -3.47 11.94 5.10
C TYR A 136 -4.31 12.37 6.29
N ARG A 137 -4.58 13.66 6.42
CA ARG A 137 -5.48 14.18 7.44
C ARG A 137 -6.86 13.53 7.33
N ALA A 138 -7.42 13.39 6.13
CA ALA A 138 -8.68 12.71 5.93
C ALA A 138 -8.62 11.23 6.37
N VAL A 139 -7.56 10.53 5.99
CA VAL A 139 -7.36 9.12 6.34
C VAL A 139 -7.26 8.94 7.86
N GLU A 140 -6.46 9.78 8.52
CA GLU A 140 -6.21 9.70 9.96
C GLU A 140 -7.43 10.13 10.79
N GLU A 141 -8.09 11.22 10.41
CA GLU A 141 -9.23 11.79 11.15
C GLU A 141 -10.53 11.00 10.96
N GLU A 142 -10.71 10.28 9.84
CA GLU A 142 -11.95 9.55 9.57
C GLU A 142 -12.04 8.22 10.35
N PRO A 143 -12.93 8.08 11.34
CA PRO A 143 -13.04 6.86 12.14
C PRO A 143 -13.49 5.63 11.36
N GLY A 144 -14.18 5.79 10.22
CA GLY A 144 -14.61 4.69 9.35
C GLY A 144 -13.47 3.99 8.60
N ILE A 145 -12.26 4.56 8.60
CA ILE A 145 -11.06 3.93 8.02
C ILE A 145 -10.29 3.23 9.13
N THR A 146 -10.16 1.91 9.04
CA THR A 146 -9.29 1.12 9.94
C THR A 146 -7.82 1.41 9.64
N LYS A 147 -7.04 1.72 10.68
CA LYS A 147 -5.61 2.02 10.60
C LYS A 147 -4.77 0.79 10.92
N TYR A 148 -3.64 0.68 10.23
CA TYR A 148 -2.68 -0.41 10.36
C TYR A 148 -1.26 0.16 10.50
N PRO A 149 -0.96 0.88 11.60
CA PRO A 149 0.31 1.59 11.77
C PRO A 149 1.51 0.64 11.80
N ASP A 150 1.31 -0.58 12.31
CA ASP A 150 2.33 -1.62 12.42
C ASP A 150 2.69 -2.18 11.05
N GLU A 151 1.67 -2.46 10.24
CA GLU A 151 1.79 -2.92 8.87
C GLU A 151 2.46 -1.85 7.98
N ARG A 152 2.09 -0.59 8.21
CA ARG A 152 2.75 0.54 7.54
C ARG A 152 4.23 0.64 7.95
N ALA A 153 4.56 0.44 9.22
CA ALA A 153 5.95 0.44 9.68
C ALA A 153 6.75 -0.71 9.06
N ALA A 154 6.16 -1.91 8.97
CA ALA A 154 6.77 -3.06 8.30
C ALA A 154 7.03 -2.79 6.80
N GLU A 155 6.05 -2.23 6.08
CA GLU A 155 6.22 -1.85 4.68
C GLU A 155 7.34 -0.81 4.49
N LEU A 156 7.39 0.21 5.34
CA LEU A 156 8.45 1.22 5.30
C LEU A 156 9.85 0.62 5.56
N ALA A 157 9.96 -0.32 6.50
CA ALA A 157 11.22 -1.04 6.76
C ALA A 157 11.66 -1.84 5.52
N ILE A 158 10.71 -2.50 4.85
CA ILE A 158 10.95 -3.23 3.61
C ILE A 158 11.42 -2.31 2.49
N TRP A 159 10.73 -1.18 2.25
CA TRP A 159 11.07 -0.24 1.16
C TRP A 159 12.40 0.49 1.39
N LYS A 160 12.83 0.67 2.65
CA LYS A 160 14.16 1.22 2.96
C LYS A 160 15.30 0.30 2.54
N ARG A 161 15.08 -1.02 2.67
CA ARG A 161 16.10 -2.03 2.36
C ARG A 161 16.05 -2.50 0.91
N MET A 162 14.88 -2.38 0.26
CA MET A 162 14.67 -2.83 -1.10
C MET A 162 14.03 -1.72 -1.93
N HIS A 163 14.75 -1.27 -2.96
CA HIS A 163 14.20 -0.26 -3.85
C HIS A 163 12.97 -0.82 -4.58
N PRO A 164 11.83 -0.12 -4.58
CA PRO A 164 10.58 -0.77 -4.96
C PRO A 164 10.45 -1.08 -6.46
N TRP A 165 11.26 -0.41 -7.29
CA TRP A 165 11.28 -0.60 -8.74
C TRP A 165 12.28 -1.65 -9.21
N SER A 166 12.96 -2.33 -8.30
CA SER A 166 13.94 -3.35 -8.67
C SER A 166 13.26 -4.70 -8.98
N TYR A 167 12.34 -4.68 -9.95
CA TYR A 167 11.64 -5.86 -10.45
C TYR A 167 12.59 -6.86 -11.12
N ASP A 168 13.75 -6.38 -11.59
CA ASP A 168 14.79 -7.17 -12.26
C ASP A 168 15.92 -7.63 -11.30
N ASP A 169 15.79 -7.39 -9.99
CA ASP A 169 16.74 -7.96 -9.05
C ASP A 169 16.64 -9.48 -9.09
N PRO A 170 17.78 -10.21 -9.19
CA PRO A 170 17.75 -11.66 -9.11
C PRO A 170 17.09 -12.10 -7.79
N PRO A 171 16.40 -13.25 -7.77
CA PRO A 171 15.86 -13.81 -6.53
C PRO A 171 16.98 -13.89 -5.50
N TRP A 172 16.70 -13.43 -4.28
CA TRP A 172 17.70 -13.41 -3.23
C TRP A 172 18.32 -14.79 -3.04
N SER A 173 19.65 -14.85 -3.03
CA SER A 173 20.43 -16.05 -2.73
C SER A 173 21.09 -15.92 -1.36
N PRO A 174 21.15 -17.00 -0.56
CA PRO A 174 21.86 -16.97 0.72
C PRO A 174 23.34 -16.54 0.54
N GLY A 175 23.74 -15.43 1.16
CA GLY A 175 25.13 -14.95 1.21
C GLY A 175 25.46 -13.68 0.40
N GLU A 176 24.53 -13.15 -0.41
CA GLU A 176 24.79 -11.98 -1.28
C GLU A 176 25.14 -10.69 -0.52
N GLU A 177 24.65 -10.52 0.71
CA GLU A 177 24.92 -9.32 1.51
C GLU A 177 26.36 -9.22 1.99
N GLN A 178 27.07 -10.36 2.11
CA GLN A 178 28.50 -10.38 2.46
C GLN A 178 29.39 -9.93 1.29
N GLN A 179 28.91 -10.04 0.04
CA GLN A 179 29.63 -9.58 -1.15
C GLN A 179 29.42 -8.08 -1.41
N ALA A 180 28.22 -7.55 -1.17
CA ALA A 180 27.94 -6.13 -1.33
C ALA A 180 28.75 -5.24 -0.35
N GLY A 181 29.04 -5.75 0.85
CA GLY A 181 29.91 -5.09 1.83
C GLY A 181 31.42 -5.16 1.56
N GLN A 182 31.84 -5.83 0.47
CA GLN A 182 33.25 -5.97 0.07
C GLN A 182 33.67 -5.10 -1.11
N ILE A 183 32.76 -4.29 -1.66
CA ILE A 183 33.15 -3.24 -2.61
C ILE A 183 33.85 -2.15 -1.79
N GLN A 184 35.19 -2.21 -1.77
CA GLN A 184 36.03 -1.14 -1.24
C GLN A 184 35.66 0.17 -1.94
N PRO A 185 35.70 1.32 -1.24
CA PRO A 185 35.58 2.60 -1.92
C PRO A 185 36.74 2.69 -2.91
N ASP A 186 36.43 2.72 -4.21
CA ASP A 186 37.41 2.90 -5.26
C ASP A 186 38.24 4.15 -4.94
N GLN A 187 39.54 3.93 -4.75
CA GLN A 187 40.53 4.99 -4.86
C GLN A 187 40.67 5.32 -6.34
N ASN A 188 40.14 6.48 -6.75
CA ASN A 188 40.77 7.41 -7.71
C ASN A 188 39.98 8.71 -7.82
#